data_AF-A0A953BEQ9-F1
#
_entry.id   AF-A0A953BEQ9-F1
#
_cell.length_a   1.000
_cell.length_b   1.000
_cell.length_c   1.000
_cell.angle_alpha   90.00
_cell.angle_beta   90.00
_cell.angle_gamma   90.00
#
_symmetry.space_group_name_H-M   'P 1'
#
loop_
_entity.id
_entity.type
_entity.pdbx_description
1 polymer ?
#
loop_
_entity_poly.entity_id
_entity_poly.type
_entity_poly.pdbx_seq_one_letter_code
_entity_poly.pdbx_strand_id
1 'polypeptide(L)'
;MRLTTQAIQQAFQAHARVYAKQRGWDVGYHVGCWSKAHRAFGRGDLAEFRWLYDQLGRQWQAFRRANGPPWSSDQTYEHLAGLDQRYRSLTLSQMSDADLDGCWQIIKSMSGIKPTKSPSVVAISKFLHFWNPRLFVIVDDAVMWQRVLSRSWLQQPIAEERERVERLLPDPSCPKNDLSCDLISYLAVLAWSAAFLRRNPDVTRLFTEYVRAGEPEHPIDCPIETYEAAAVEWLLLGLAELPPPGVELD
;
A
#
# COMPACT_ATOMS: atom_id res chain seq x y z
N MET A 1 0.51 19.13 3.71
CA MET A 1 -0.80 18.88 3.09
C MET A 1 -1.86 18.54 4.14
N ARG A 2 -2.87 19.39 4.24
CA ARG A 2 -4.13 19.15 4.96
C ARG A 2 -5.27 19.28 3.95
N LEU A 3 -6.28 18.43 4.06
CA LEU A 3 -7.42 18.38 3.16
C LEU A 3 -8.69 18.71 3.93
N THR A 4 -9.62 19.39 3.27
CA THR A 4 -10.99 19.52 3.79
C THR A 4 -11.73 18.19 3.62
N THR A 5 -12.73 17.95 4.48
CA THR A 5 -13.62 16.79 4.36
C THR A 5 -14.25 16.71 2.96
N GLN A 6 -14.59 17.85 2.36
CA GLN A 6 -15.12 17.93 0.99
C GLN A 6 -14.12 17.46 -0.07
N ALA A 7 -12.84 17.85 0.03
CA ALA A 7 -11.81 17.40 -0.90
C ALA A 7 -11.58 15.88 -0.81
N ILE A 8 -11.62 15.32 0.41
CA ILE A 8 -11.51 13.88 0.65
C ILE A 8 -12.68 13.13 -0.02
N GLN A 9 -13.91 13.61 0.16
CA GLN A 9 -15.09 13.03 -0.50
C GLN A 9 -15.01 13.10 -2.03
N GLN A 10 -14.59 14.24 -2.58
CA GLN A 10 -14.42 14.42 -4.03
C GLN A 10 -13.36 13.47 -4.59
N ALA A 11 -12.28 13.24 -3.86
CA ALA A 11 -11.25 12.29 -4.25
C ALA A 11 -11.81 10.85 -4.28
N PHE A 12 -12.54 10.40 -3.26
CA PHE A 12 -13.16 9.06 -3.30
C PHE A 12 -14.22 8.93 -4.42
N GLN A 13 -14.98 9.99 -4.71
CA GLN A 13 -15.89 10.01 -5.86
C GLN A 13 -15.14 9.91 -7.19
N ALA A 14 -14.00 10.59 -7.31
CA ALA A 14 -13.14 10.49 -8.49
C ALA A 14 -12.54 9.09 -8.63
N HIS A 15 -12.11 8.49 -7.51
CA HIS A 15 -11.68 7.09 -7.47
C HIS A 15 -12.80 6.15 -7.96
N ALA A 16 -14.01 6.31 -7.44
CA ALA A 16 -15.18 5.51 -7.84
C ALA A 16 -15.44 5.59 -9.35
N ARG A 17 -15.34 6.79 -9.93
CA ARG A 17 -15.58 7.03 -11.35
C ARG A 17 -14.49 6.43 -12.25
N VAL A 18 -13.23 6.54 -11.85
CA VAL A 18 -12.09 6.19 -12.71
C VAL A 18 -11.61 4.76 -12.48
N TYR A 19 -11.48 4.33 -11.22
CA TYR A 19 -10.73 3.13 -10.85
C TYR A 19 -11.57 1.97 -10.33
N ALA A 20 -12.77 2.22 -9.77
CA ALA A 20 -13.56 1.17 -9.10
C ALA A 20 -14.03 0.02 -9.99
N LYS A 21 -13.83 0.09 -11.31
CA LYS A 21 -14.08 -1.00 -12.27
C LYS A 21 -12.84 -1.42 -13.06
N GLN A 22 -11.68 -0.82 -12.75
CA GLN A 22 -10.43 -1.16 -13.41
C GLN A 22 -9.83 -2.40 -12.77
N ARG A 23 -9.23 -3.26 -13.61
CA ARG A 23 -8.52 -4.46 -13.15
C ARG A 23 -7.47 -4.08 -12.11
N GLY A 24 -7.49 -4.79 -10.99
CA GLY A 24 -6.60 -4.50 -9.87
C GLY A 24 -7.22 -3.52 -8.87
N TRP A 25 -7.88 -2.44 -9.31
CA TRP A 25 -8.45 -1.37 -8.47
C TRP A 25 -9.95 -1.44 -8.22
N ASP A 26 -10.59 -2.50 -8.72
CA ASP A 26 -12.00 -2.80 -8.47
C ASP A 26 -12.26 -2.99 -6.97
N VAL A 27 -13.36 -2.38 -6.48
CA VAL A 27 -13.66 -2.29 -5.05
C VAL A 27 -14.00 -3.67 -4.48
N GLY A 28 -14.94 -4.38 -5.09
CA GLY A 28 -15.36 -5.71 -4.64
C GLY A 28 -14.24 -6.74 -4.71
N TYR A 29 -13.44 -6.68 -5.78
CA TYR A 29 -12.24 -7.50 -5.92
C TYR A 29 -11.21 -7.24 -4.80
N HIS A 30 -10.96 -5.97 -4.44
CA HIS A 30 -10.07 -5.64 -3.32
C HIS A 30 -10.60 -6.12 -1.99
N VAL A 31 -11.88 -5.87 -1.71
CA VAL A 31 -12.56 -6.36 -0.50
C VAL A 31 -12.44 -7.87 -0.42
N GLY A 32 -12.69 -8.59 -1.51
CA GLY A 32 -12.50 -10.04 -1.59
C GLY A 32 -11.06 -10.47 -1.28
N CYS A 33 -10.06 -9.78 -1.82
CA CYS A 33 -8.65 -10.04 -1.52
C CYS A 33 -8.32 -9.77 -0.05
N TRP A 34 -8.80 -8.68 0.54
CA TRP A 34 -8.58 -8.37 1.95
C TRP A 34 -9.24 -9.37 2.88
N SER A 35 -10.48 -9.78 2.59
CA SER A 35 -11.19 -10.82 3.33
C SER A 35 -10.41 -12.14 3.33
N LYS A 36 -9.89 -12.54 2.16
CA LYS A 36 -9.06 -13.74 2.01
C LYS A 36 -7.76 -13.62 2.80
N ALA A 37 -7.08 -12.48 2.70
CA ALA A 37 -5.85 -12.23 3.46
C ALA A 37 -6.08 -12.17 4.98
N HIS A 38 -7.22 -11.59 5.41
CA HIS A 38 -7.62 -11.53 6.81
C HIS A 38 -7.82 -12.94 7.38
N ARG A 39 -8.50 -13.84 6.64
CA ARG A 39 -8.64 -15.25 7.05
C ARG A 39 -7.31 -16.00 7.00
N ALA A 40 -6.51 -15.79 5.96
CA ALA A 40 -5.21 -16.43 5.82
C ALA A 40 -4.30 -16.14 7.03
N PHE A 41 -4.07 -14.87 7.34
CA PHE A 41 -3.15 -14.49 8.41
C PHE A 41 -3.80 -14.43 9.81
N GLY A 42 -5.11 -14.24 9.89
CA GLY A 42 -5.83 -14.21 11.17
C GLY A 42 -6.22 -15.58 11.70
N ARG A 43 -6.39 -16.58 10.83
CA ARG A 43 -6.81 -17.95 11.21
C ARG A 43 -5.81 -19.03 10.78
N GLY A 44 -4.72 -18.66 10.11
CA GLY A 44 -3.73 -19.61 9.62
C GLY A 44 -4.16 -20.37 8.36
N ASP A 45 -5.07 -19.81 7.56
CA ASP A 45 -5.65 -20.48 6.40
C ASP A 45 -4.79 -20.34 5.13
N LEU A 46 -3.88 -21.30 4.91
CA LEU A 46 -3.01 -21.33 3.73
C LEU A 46 -3.79 -21.44 2.41
N ALA A 47 -4.97 -22.06 2.38
CA ALA A 47 -5.75 -22.19 1.14
C ALA A 47 -6.25 -20.81 0.68
N GLU A 48 -6.68 -19.96 1.62
CA GLU A 48 -7.06 -18.58 1.31
C GLU A 48 -5.86 -17.75 0.84
N PHE A 49 -4.66 -17.98 1.39
CA PHE A 49 -3.45 -17.34 0.89
C PHE A 49 -3.07 -17.82 -0.51
N ARG A 50 -3.15 -19.12 -0.80
CA ARG A 50 -2.85 -19.66 -2.15
C ARG A 50 -3.75 -19.03 -3.21
N TRP A 51 -5.04 -18.87 -2.90
CA TRP A 51 -5.95 -18.15 -3.77
C TRP A 51 -5.51 -16.69 -3.97
N LEU A 52 -5.19 -15.96 -2.90
CA LEU A 52 -4.72 -14.58 -2.96
C LEU A 52 -3.44 -14.47 -3.79
N TYR A 53 -2.46 -15.34 -3.55
CA TYR A 53 -1.20 -15.40 -4.27
C TYR A 53 -1.43 -15.55 -5.79
N ASP A 54 -2.34 -16.43 -6.20
CA ASP A 54 -2.72 -16.60 -7.60
C ASP A 54 -3.37 -15.33 -8.18
N GLN A 55 -4.22 -14.65 -7.42
CA GLN A 55 -4.80 -13.37 -7.83
C GLN A 55 -3.74 -12.27 -7.97
N LEU A 56 -2.77 -12.20 -7.07
CA LEU A 56 -1.65 -11.26 -7.16
C LEU A 56 -0.78 -11.53 -8.40
N GLY A 57 -0.54 -12.80 -8.73
CA GLY A 57 0.16 -13.18 -9.96
C GLY A 57 -0.61 -12.81 -11.22
N ARG A 58 -1.91 -13.10 -11.27
CA ARG A 58 -2.74 -12.95 -12.48
C ARG A 58 -3.29 -11.55 -12.65
N GLN A 59 -4.05 -11.05 -11.69
CA GLN A 59 -4.77 -9.77 -11.81
C GLN A 59 -3.83 -8.59 -11.63
N TRP A 60 -2.98 -8.67 -10.62
CA TRP A 60 -2.03 -7.60 -10.30
C TRP A 60 -0.70 -7.69 -11.02
N GLN A 61 -0.44 -8.79 -11.74
CA GLN A 61 0.80 -9.01 -12.48
C GLN A 61 2.06 -8.90 -11.59
N ALA A 62 1.98 -9.29 -10.32
CA ALA A 62 3.08 -9.13 -9.35
C ALA A 62 4.41 -9.70 -9.88
N PHE A 63 4.34 -10.85 -10.58
CA PHE A 63 5.51 -11.57 -11.09
C PHE A 63 5.87 -11.27 -12.54
N ARG A 64 5.23 -10.29 -13.20
CA ARG A 64 5.53 -9.94 -14.59
C ARG A 64 7.01 -9.56 -14.76
N ARG A 65 7.68 -10.13 -15.78
CA ARG A 65 9.11 -9.92 -16.10
C ARG A 65 10.08 -10.37 -14.98
N ALA A 66 9.76 -11.44 -14.25
CA ALA A 66 10.73 -12.09 -13.38
C ALA A 66 11.86 -12.75 -14.19
N ASN A 67 13.10 -12.71 -13.68
CA ASN A 67 14.29 -13.31 -14.28
C ASN A 67 14.56 -14.74 -13.77
N GLY A 68 13.53 -15.39 -13.22
CA GLY A 68 13.62 -16.71 -12.59
C GLY A 68 12.30 -17.06 -11.89
N PRO A 69 12.22 -18.24 -11.25
CA PRO A 69 11.05 -18.64 -10.48
C PRO A 69 10.86 -17.70 -9.27
N PRO A 70 9.70 -17.04 -9.13
CA PRO A 70 9.32 -16.38 -7.88
C PRO A 70 9.28 -17.37 -6.71
N TRP A 71 9.23 -16.86 -5.47
CA TRP A 71 8.89 -17.69 -4.31
C TRP A 71 7.57 -18.41 -4.54
N SER A 72 7.44 -19.66 -4.07
CA SER A 72 6.14 -20.34 -4.09
C SER A 72 5.14 -19.66 -3.16
N SER A 73 3.86 -19.98 -3.31
CA SER A 73 2.81 -19.54 -2.38
C SER A 73 3.11 -19.99 -0.95
N ASP A 74 3.54 -21.24 -0.76
CA ASP A 74 3.88 -21.79 0.55
C ASP A 74 5.07 -21.05 1.18
N GLN A 75 6.15 -20.85 0.42
CA GLN A 75 7.32 -20.10 0.87
C GLN A 75 6.96 -18.65 1.25
N THR A 76 6.13 -18.01 0.42
CA THR A 76 5.71 -16.62 0.67
C THR A 76 4.83 -16.54 1.92
N TYR A 77 3.91 -17.48 2.10
CA TYR A 77 3.06 -17.55 3.28
C TYR A 77 3.87 -17.75 4.55
N GLU A 78 4.77 -18.75 4.57
CA GLU A 78 5.63 -19.05 5.72
C GLU A 78 6.48 -17.84 6.09
N HIS A 79 7.06 -17.17 5.09
CA HIS A 79 7.83 -15.95 5.31
C HIS A 79 6.98 -14.84 5.93
N LEU A 80 5.81 -14.53 5.36
CA LEU A 80 4.90 -13.49 5.86
C LEU A 80 4.31 -13.83 7.24
N ALA A 81 3.98 -15.09 7.50
CA ALA A 81 3.45 -15.55 8.78
C ALA A 81 4.52 -15.52 9.88
N GLY A 82 5.80 -15.67 9.52
CA GLY A 82 6.95 -15.59 10.41
C GLY A 82 7.46 -14.17 10.68
N LEU A 83 6.93 -13.15 10.00
CA LEU A 83 7.27 -11.74 10.29
C LEU A 83 6.79 -11.33 11.68
N ASP A 84 7.43 -10.30 12.24
CA ASP A 84 7.07 -9.76 13.56
C ASP A 84 5.61 -9.29 13.60
N GLN A 85 4.85 -9.91 14.53
CA GLN A 85 3.43 -9.68 14.73
C GLN A 85 3.09 -8.24 15.17
N ARG A 86 4.05 -7.51 15.76
CA ARG A 86 3.89 -6.08 16.03
C ARG A 86 3.52 -5.35 14.73
N TYR A 87 4.29 -5.57 13.68
CA TYR A 87 4.09 -4.93 12.37
C TYR A 87 2.89 -5.48 11.61
N ARG A 88 2.40 -6.67 11.97
CA ARG A 88 1.10 -7.15 11.48
C ARG A 88 -0.04 -6.29 12.00
N SER A 89 0.07 -5.79 13.25
CA SER A 89 -0.95 -5.02 13.98
C SER A 89 -0.83 -3.50 13.84
N LEU A 90 0.37 -3.00 13.58
CA LEU A 90 0.67 -1.57 13.45
C LEU A 90 -0.15 -0.93 12.33
N THR A 91 -0.59 0.31 12.57
CA THR A 91 -1.28 1.16 11.58
C THR A 91 -0.40 2.35 11.20
N LEU A 92 -0.67 2.97 10.05
CA LEU A 92 0.05 4.17 9.61
C LEU A 92 -0.03 5.30 10.65
N SER A 93 -1.21 5.59 11.21
CA SER A 93 -1.40 6.65 12.18
C SER A 93 -0.58 6.45 13.47
N GLN A 94 -0.36 5.18 13.85
CA GLN A 94 0.45 4.76 14.99
C GLN A 94 1.96 4.69 14.69
N MET A 95 2.35 4.58 13.42
CA MET A 95 3.75 4.45 13.03
C MET A 95 4.56 5.70 13.43
N SER A 96 5.67 5.45 14.11
CA SER A 96 6.62 6.44 14.61
C SER A 96 8.03 6.20 14.05
N ASP A 97 8.97 7.09 14.35
CA ASP A 97 10.37 6.93 13.93
C ASP A 97 11.02 5.67 14.50
N ALA A 98 10.58 5.21 15.68
CA ALA A 98 11.06 3.98 16.30
C ALA A 98 10.62 2.71 15.55
N ASP A 99 9.63 2.81 14.65
CA ASP A 99 9.14 1.69 13.85
C ASP A 99 9.88 1.55 12.51
N LEU A 100 10.60 2.60 12.07
CA LEU A 100 11.19 2.67 10.72
C LEU A 100 12.16 1.54 10.43
N ASP A 101 13.04 1.19 11.37
CA ASP A 101 14.00 0.11 11.17
C ASP A 101 13.32 -1.26 11.02
N GLY A 102 12.33 -1.60 11.85
CA GLY A 102 11.64 -2.88 11.66
C GLY A 102 10.76 -2.92 10.41
N CYS A 103 10.14 -1.80 10.01
CA CYS A 103 9.52 -1.68 8.69
C CYS A 103 10.54 -1.92 7.56
N TRP A 104 11.73 -1.34 7.70
CA TRP A 104 12.84 -1.53 6.76
C TRP A 104 13.29 -2.99 6.65
N GLN A 105 13.47 -3.68 7.79
CA GLN A 105 13.84 -5.09 7.79
C GLN A 105 12.76 -5.97 7.16
N ILE A 106 11.48 -5.69 7.41
CA ILE A 106 10.37 -6.40 6.76
C ILE A 106 10.42 -6.21 5.25
N ILE A 107 10.53 -4.97 4.78
CA ILE A 107 10.63 -4.64 3.36
C ILE A 107 11.83 -5.35 2.70
N LYS A 108 13.01 -5.28 3.32
CA LYS A 108 14.23 -5.95 2.83
C LYS A 108 14.07 -7.46 2.76
N SER A 109 13.45 -8.07 3.78
CA SER A 109 13.27 -9.53 3.85
C SER A 109 12.47 -10.08 2.67
N MET A 110 11.59 -9.26 2.08
CA MET A 110 10.75 -9.61 0.93
C MET A 110 11.48 -9.50 -0.42
N SER A 111 12.75 -9.08 -0.46
CA SER A 111 13.48 -8.83 -1.71
C SER A 111 13.57 -10.05 -2.65
N GLY A 112 13.47 -11.26 -2.10
CA GLY A 112 13.53 -12.50 -2.87
C GLY A 112 12.22 -12.90 -3.55
N ILE A 113 11.09 -12.26 -3.22
CA ILE A 113 9.76 -12.72 -3.66
C ILE A 113 9.59 -12.75 -5.18
N LYS A 114 10.28 -11.87 -5.88
CA LYS A 114 10.33 -11.79 -7.33
C LYS A 114 11.77 -11.58 -7.77
N PRO A 115 12.42 -12.56 -8.42
CA PRO A 115 13.80 -12.41 -8.87
C PRO A 115 13.87 -11.40 -10.02
N THR A 116 14.54 -10.28 -9.78
CA THR A 116 14.85 -9.22 -10.75
C THR A 116 16.27 -8.69 -10.48
N LYS A 117 16.78 -7.77 -11.31
CA LYS A 117 18.13 -7.19 -11.11
C LYS A 117 18.25 -6.39 -9.80
N SER A 118 17.15 -5.80 -9.35
CA SER A 118 16.98 -5.13 -8.07
C SER A 118 15.67 -5.60 -7.42
N PRO A 119 15.50 -5.48 -6.10
CA PRO A 119 14.25 -5.84 -5.42
C PRO A 119 13.03 -5.14 -6.03
N SER A 120 11.95 -5.89 -6.28
CA SER A 120 10.75 -5.34 -6.91
C SER A 120 9.78 -4.75 -5.88
N VAL A 121 9.82 -3.42 -5.68
CA VAL A 121 8.85 -2.70 -4.82
C VAL A 121 7.41 -3.02 -5.20
N VAL A 122 7.11 -3.16 -6.49
CA VAL A 122 5.75 -3.51 -6.97
C VAL A 122 5.28 -4.85 -6.40
N ALA A 123 6.13 -5.87 -6.38
CA ALA A 123 5.75 -7.16 -5.79
C ALA A 123 5.70 -7.06 -4.27
N ILE A 124 6.75 -6.50 -3.65
CA ILE A 124 6.88 -6.36 -2.21
C ILE A 124 5.67 -5.62 -1.61
N SER A 125 5.33 -4.45 -2.16
CA SER A 125 4.23 -3.62 -1.67
C SER A 125 2.87 -4.31 -1.74
N LYS A 126 2.59 -5.08 -2.81
CA LYS A 126 1.34 -5.83 -2.94
C LYS A 126 1.23 -6.92 -1.89
N PHE A 127 2.27 -7.74 -1.72
CA PHE A 127 2.25 -8.81 -0.73
C PHE A 127 2.18 -8.27 0.70
N LEU A 128 2.94 -7.22 1.00
CA LEU A 128 2.90 -6.57 2.31
C LEU A 128 1.58 -5.85 2.56
N HIS A 129 0.96 -5.24 1.55
CA HIS A 129 -0.36 -4.61 1.68
C HIS A 129 -1.43 -5.63 2.07
N PHE A 130 -1.53 -6.77 1.37
CA PHE A 130 -2.53 -7.77 1.76
C PHE A 130 -2.16 -8.46 3.08
N TRP A 131 -0.88 -8.54 3.43
CA TRP A 131 -0.47 -8.96 4.77
C TRP A 131 -0.89 -7.97 5.86
N ASN A 132 -0.67 -6.65 5.70
CA ASN A 132 -1.16 -5.62 6.61
C ASN A 132 -1.63 -4.35 5.86
N PRO A 133 -2.93 -4.26 5.49
CA PRO A 133 -3.50 -3.14 4.72
C PRO A 133 -3.69 -1.88 5.56
N ARG A 134 -3.26 -1.91 6.82
CA ARG A 134 -3.27 -0.78 7.76
C ARG A 134 -1.95 -0.01 7.74
N LEU A 135 -0.88 -0.64 7.24
CA LEU A 135 0.47 -0.10 7.28
C LEU A 135 1.09 0.04 5.89
N PHE A 136 1.04 -1.01 5.07
CA PHE A 136 1.77 -1.04 3.80
C PHE A 136 0.92 -0.56 2.65
N VAL A 137 1.35 0.52 2.01
CA VAL A 137 0.68 1.01 0.81
C VAL A 137 1.10 0.20 -0.43
N ILE A 138 0.22 0.01 -1.41
CA ILE A 138 0.58 -0.52 -2.74
C ILE A 138 1.30 0.58 -3.53
N VAL A 139 2.45 0.24 -4.12
CA VAL A 139 3.16 1.10 -5.08
C VAL A 139 3.45 0.29 -6.33
N ASP A 140 2.60 0.44 -7.35
CA ASP A 140 2.88 -0.03 -8.71
C ASP A 140 3.56 1.05 -9.55
N ASP A 141 4.28 0.63 -10.60
CA ASP A 141 5.05 1.57 -11.43
C ASP A 141 4.17 2.52 -12.26
N ALA A 142 3.03 2.07 -12.77
CA ALA A 142 2.27 2.79 -13.78
C ALA A 142 1.27 3.79 -13.18
N VAL A 143 0.51 3.36 -12.17
CA VAL A 143 -0.53 4.18 -11.55
C VAL A 143 0.06 4.89 -10.34
N MET A 144 0.50 4.17 -9.32
CA MET A 144 0.98 4.81 -8.10
C MET A 144 2.27 5.62 -8.33
N TRP A 145 3.32 5.05 -8.91
CA TRP A 145 4.58 5.77 -9.07
C TRP A 145 4.50 6.85 -10.16
N GLN A 146 4.18 6.48 -11.40
CA GLN A 146 4.24 7.40 -12.54
C GLN A 146 3.09 8.40 -12.64
N ARG A 147 1.89 8.11 -12.11
CA ARG A 147 0.72 9.00 -12.24
C ARG A 147 0.36 9.72 -10.94
N VAL A 148 0.53 9.08 -9.79
CA VAL A 148 0.15 9.64 -8.49
C VAL A 148 1.36 10.29 -7.81
N LEU A 149 2.41 9.53 -7.49
CA LEU A 149 3.56 10.01 -6.72
C LEU A 149 4.46 10.97 -7.53
N SER A 150 4.31 11.01 -8.86
CA SER A 150 4.97 11.98 -9.75
C SER A 150 4.33 13.37 -9.72
N ARG A 151 3.21 13.56 -9.01
CA ARG A 151 2.58 14.89 -8.91
C ARG A 151 3.47 15.81 -8.09
N SER A 152 3.63 17.05 -8.55
CA SER A 152 4.53 18.04 -7.94
C SER A 152 4.27 18.26 -6.44
N TRP A 153 3.00 18.21 -6.02
CA TRP A 153 2.58 18.36 -4.63
C TRP A 153 2.90 17.14 -3.73
N LEU A 154 3.34 16.01 -4.29
CA LEU A 154 3.85 14.84 -3.56
C LEU A 154 5.35 14.68 -3.67
N GLN A 155 5.93 15.01 -4.82
CA GLN A 155 7.34 14.75 -5.12
C GLN A 155 8.27 15.37 -4.07
N GLN A 156 8.11 16.65 -3.77
CA GLN A 156 8.97 17.33 -2.79
C GLN A 156 8.77 16.77 -1.37
N PRO A 157 7.55 16.67 -0.82
CA PRO A 157 7.36 16.08 0.51
C PRO A 157 7.90 14.65 0.66
N ILE A 158 7.79 13.81 -0.37
CA ILE A 158 8.31 12.44 -0.33
C ILE A 158 9.85 12.43 -0.44
N ALA A 159 10.44 13.33 -1.23
CA ALA A 159 11.90 13.47 -1.31
C ALA A 159 12.50 13.94 0.02
N GLU A 160 11.89 14.92 0.67
CA GLU A 160 12.29 15.39 2.02
C GLU A 160 12.18 14.26 3.04
N GLU A 161 11.07 13.49 2.99
CA GLU A 161 10.87 12.34 3.86
C GLU A 161 11.89 11.23 3.60
N ARG A 162 12.29 11.03 2.34
CA ARG A 162 13.35 10.09 1.96
C ARG A 162 14.68 10.47 2.60
N GLU A 163 15.11 11.72 2.46
CA GLU A 163 16.35 12.21 3.08
C GLU A 163 16.33 12.10 4.60
N ARG A 164 15.15 12.27 5.21
CA ARG A 164 14.95 12.07 6.65
C ARG A 164 15.10 10.60 7.04
N VAL A 165 14.41 9.69 6.36
CA VAL A 165 14.46 8.25 6.61
C VAL A 165 15.87 7.70 6.39
N GLU A 166 16.57 8.10 5.32
CA GLU A 166 17.95 7.67 5.06
C GLU A 166 18.91 8.00 6.21
N ARG A 167 18.72 9.13 6.89
CA ARG A 167 19.54 9.52 8.06
C ARG A 167 19.22 8.74 9.33
N LEU A 168 18.01 8.20 9.45
CA LEU A 168 17.57 7.47 10.63
C LEU A 168 17.85 5.96 10.56
N LEU A 169 18.03 5.42 9.34
CA LEU A 169 18.30 4.00 9.16
C LEU A 169 19.77 3.65 9.47
N PRO A 170 20.02 2.53 10.18
CA PRO A 170 21.39 2.09 10.48
C PRO A 170 22.13 1.58 9.23
N ASP A 171 21.40 1.00 8.27
CA ASP A 171 21.92 0.53 6.98
C ASP A 171 20.92 0.84 5.87
N PRO A 172 20.96 2.07 5.29
CA PRO A 172 20.09 2.46 4.19
C PRO A 172 20.53 1.86 2.86
N SER A 173 21.53 0.96 2.81
CA SER A 173 22.03 0.45 1.54
C SER A 173 20.97 -0.37 0.80
N CYS A 174 20.60 0.08 -0.40
CA CYS A 174 19.83 -0.69 -1.36
C CYS A 174 20.20 -0.29 -2.80
N PRO A 175 20.10 -1.20 -3.77
CA PRO A 175 20.28 -0.84 -5.18
C PRO A 175 19.26 0.23 -5.58
N LYS A 176 19.75 1.40 -5.99
CA LYS A 176 18.89 2.44 -6.57
C LYS A 176 18.36 1.98 -7.92
N ASN A 177 17.12 2.34 -8.22
CA ASN A 177 16.55 2.19 -9.55
C ASN A 177 15.98 3.54 -9.99
N ASP A 178 16.70 4.24 -10.85
CA ASP A 178 16.28 5.58 -11.32
C ASP A 178 14.96 5.54 -12.12
N LEU A 179 14.52 4.35 -12.54
CA LEU A 179 13.31 4.14 -13.34
C LEU A 179 12.09 3.68 -12.52
N SER A 180 12.24 3.38 -11.23
CA SER A 180 11.13 2.91 -10.38
C SER A 180 11.25 3.38 -8.94
N CYS A 181 10.21 3.15 -8.14
CA CYS A 181 10.34 3.24 -6.69
C CYS A 181 11.41 2.25 -6.20
N ASP A 182 12.38 2.70 -5.42
CA ASP A 182 13.33 1.84 -4.69
C ASP A 182 12.83 1.57 -3.26
N LEU A 183 13.50 0.70 -2.51
CA LEU A 183 13.04 0.30 -1.18
C LEU A 183 12.99 1.47 -0.19
N ILE A 184 13.94 2.41 -0.27
CA ILE A 184 14.01 3.58 0.63
C ILE A 184 12.88 4.54 0.30
N SER A 185 12.66 4.83 -0.99
CA SER A 185 11.51 5.62 -1.45
C SER A 185 10.22 4.98 -0.97
N TYR A 186 10.10 3.66 -1.01
CA TYR A 186 8.92 2.98 -0.51
C TYR A 186 8.71 3.22 0.99
N LEU A 187 9.74 3.09 1.81
CA LEU A 187 9.65 3.40 3.25
C LEU A 187 9.33 4.88 3.51
N ALA A 188 9.90 5.80 2.72
CA ALA A 188 9.58 7.22 2.78
C ALA A 188 8.11 7.49 2.46
N VAL A 189 7.52 6.79 1.48
CA VAL A 189 6.09 6.87 1.18
C VAL A 189 5.25 6.41 2.38
N LEU A 190 5.65 5.35 3.10
CA LEU A 190 4.96 4.92 4.33
C LEU A 190 5.03 5.98 5.42
N ALA A 191 6.23 6.53 5.67
CA ALA A 191 6.46 7.54 6.69
C ALA A 191 5.68 8.84 6.40
N TRP A 192 5.68 9.26 5.15
CA TRP A 192 4.87 10.37 4.66
C TRP A 192 3.37 10.08 4.84
N SER A 193 2.90 8.89 4.47
CA SER A 193 1.49 8.49 4.59
C SER A 193 1.00 8.49 6.03
N ALA A 194 1.86 8.06 6.97
CA ALA A 194 1.60 8.12 8.40
C ALA A 194 1.42 9.57 8.91
N ALA A 195 2.35 10.46 8.54
CA ALA A 195 2.24 11.88 8.88
C ALA A 195 1.02 12.54 8.23
N PHE A 196 0.71 12.18 6.98
CA PHE A 196 -0.44 12.65 6.24
C PHE A 196 -1.75 12.26 6.94
N LEU A 197 -1.92 11.00 7.32
CA LEU A 197 -3.14 10.53 8.00
C LEU A 197 -3.37 11.20 9.35
N ARG A 198 -2.31 11.41 10.15
CA ARG A 198 -2.43 12.13 11.43
C ARG A 198 -2.96 13.55 11.26
N ARG A 199 -2.68 14.21 10.12
CA ARG A 199 -3.19 15.55 9.79
C ARG A 199 -4.58 15.52 9.16
N ASN A 200 -5.07 14.35 8.73
CA ASN A 200 -6.31 14.17 7.99
C ASN A 200 -7.14 13.00 8.58
N PRO A 201 -7.62 13.13 9.83
CA PRO A 201 -8.27 12.02 10.55
C PRO A 201 -9.57 11.51 9.91
N ASP A 202 -10.20 12.32 9.04
CA ASP A 202 -11.42 11.94 8.33
C ASP A 202 -11.21 10.91 7.21
N VAL A 203 -9.97 10.72 6.74
CA VAL A 203 -9.67 9.87 5.57
C VAL A 203 -10.17 8.44 5.78
N THR A 204 -9.82 7.81 6.90
CA THR A 204 -10.18 6.41 7.17
C THR A 204 -11.68 6.21 7.34
N ARG A 205 -12.36 7.15 8.01
CA ARG A 205 -13.82 7.13 8.17
C ARG A 205 -14.53 7.25 6.82
N LEU A 206 -14.16 8.25 6.02
CA LEU A 206 -14.76 8.47 4.70
C LEU A 206 -14.44 7.35 3.70
N PHE A 207 -13.25 6.75 3.80
CA PHE A 207 -12.92 5.53 3.06
C PHE A 207 -13.86 4.38 3.41
N THR A 208 -14.14 4.18 4.70
CA THR A 208 -15.04 3.12 5.16
C THR A 208 -16.46 3.31 4.60
N GLU A 209 -16.98 4.54 4.64
CA GLU A 209 -18.27 4.91 4.05
C GLU A 209 -18.28 4.63 2.55
N TYR A 210 -17.23 5.03 1.83
CA TYR A 210 -17.07 4.79 0.41
C TYR A 210 -17.08 3.29 0.04
N VAL A 211 -16.27 2.47 0.73
CA VAL A 211 -16.18 1.03 0.48
C VAL A 211 -17.53 0.35 0.74
N ARG A 212 -18.20 0.68 1.86
CA ARG A 212 -19.51 0.10 2.20
C ARG A 212 -20.61 0.50 1.22
N ALA A 213 -20.54 1.72 0.67
CA ALA A 213 -21.47 2.15 -0.38
C ALA A 213 -21.23 1.42 -1.70
N GLY A 214 -20.00 0.98 -1.98
CA GLY A 214 -19.63 0.21 -3.16
C GLY A 214 -20.04 -1.27 -3.10
N GLU A 215 -20.15 -1.85 -1.91
CA GLU A 215 -20.51 -3.27 -1.68
C GLU A 215 -21.76 -3.42 -0.78
N PRO A 216 -22.95 -2.94 -1.21
CA PRO A 216 -24.13 -2.94 -0.36
C PRO A 216 -24.72 -4.34 -0.12
N GLU A 217 -24.44 -5.30 -1.00
CA GLU A 217 -25.06 -6.64 -0.98
C GLU A 217 -24.15 -7.72 -0.37
N HIS A 218 -22.86 -7.43 -0.17
CA HIS A 218 -21.89 -8.39 0.35
C HIS A 218 -21.40 -7.99 1.73
N PRO A 219 -21.60 -8.84 2.76
CA PRO A 219 -21.02 -8.61 4.07
C PRO A 219 -19.49 -8.52 3.98
N ILE A 220 -18.93 -7.40 4.43
CA ILE A 220 -17.48 -7.21 4.54
C ILE A 220 -17.03 -7.84 5.86
N ASP A 221 -16.38 -9.00 5.78
CA ASP A 221 -15.95 -9.79 6.94
C ASP A 221 -14.52 -9.47 7.41
N CYS A 222 -14.05 -8.26 7.13
CA CYS A 222 -12.76 -7.76 7.55
C CYS A 222 -12.86 -6.32 8.10
N PRO A 223 -11.95 -5.89 9.00
CA PRO A 223 -12.06 -4.62 9.71
C PRO A 223 -11.59 -3.44 8.86
N ILE A 224 -12.33 -3.14 7.78
CA ILE A 224 -11.98 -2.10 6.79
C ILE A 224 -11.83 -0.71 7.41
N GLU A 225 -12.47 -0.44 8.54
CA GLU A 225 -12.32 0.79 9.32
C GLU A 225 -10.91 1.01 9.89
N THR A 226 -10.07 -0.01 9.84
CA THR A 226 -8.66 0.07 10.25
C THR A 226 -7.68 0.13 9.08
N TYR A 227 -8.14 -0.02 7.83
CA TYR A 227 -7.29 -0.18 6.65
C TYR A 227 -6.75 1.16 6.13
N GLU A 228 -5.99 1.82 6.98
CA GLU A 228 -5.42 3.15 6.77
C GLU A 228 -4.56 3.25 5.51
N ALA A 229 -3.76 2.21 5.18
CA ALA A 229 -2.93 2.24 3.98
C ALA A 229 -3.80 2.20 2.70
N ALA A 230 -4.80 1.32 2.67
CA ALA A 230 -5.79 1.29 1.59
C ALA A 230 -6.55 2.63 1.45
N ALA A 231 -6.91 3.25 2.58
CA ALA A 231 -7.57 4.55 2.59
C ALA A 231 -6.71 5.65 1.95
N VAL A 232 -5.41 5.68 2.27
CA VAL A 232 -4.46 6.61 1.65
C VAL A 232 -4.30 6.33 0.16
N GLU A 233 -4.08 5.08 -0.24
CA GLU A 233 -3.92 4.71 -1.66
C GLU A 233 -5.08 5.19 -2.51
N TRP A 234 -6.30 4.84 -2.11
CA TRP A 234 -7.50 5.14 -2.88
C TRP A 234 -7.81 6.63 -2.89
N LEU A 235 -7.49 7.32 -1.79
CA LEU A 235 -7.55 8.77 -1.74
C LEU A 235 -6.58 9.42 -2.74
N LEU A 236 -5.31 8.99 -2.75
CA LEU A 236 -4.29 9.55 -3.63
C LEU A 236 -4.59 9.29 -5.11
N LEU A 237 -5.09 8.10 -5.43
CA LEU A 237 -5.62 7.78 -6.77
C LEU A 237 -6.71 8.76 -7.17
N GLY A 238 -7.67 9.02 -6.29
CA GLY A 238 -8.75 9.98 -6.51
C GLY A 238 -8.26 11.42 -6.69
N LEU A 239 -7.36 11.88 -5.81
CA LEU A 239 -6.77 13.22 -5.86
C LEU A 239 -6.02 13.47 -7.18
N ALA A 240 -5.36 12.45 -7.72
CA ALA A 240 -4.68 12.55 -9.01
C ALA A 240 -5.62 12.79 -10.21
N GLU A 241 -6.92 12.56 -10.05
CA GLU A 241 -7.95 12.76 -11.08
C GLU A 241 -8.74 14.05 -10.93
N LEU A 242 -8.58 14.75 -9.80
CA LEU A 242 -9.15 16.07 -9.65
C LEU A 242 -8.29 17.05 -10.48
N PRO A 243 -8.89 18.08 -11.10
CA PRO A 243 -8.10 19.19 -11.61
C PRO A 243 -7.24 19.75 -10.46
N PRO A 244 -6.23 20.59 -10.71
CA PRO A 244 -5.59 21.33 -9.62
C PRO A 244 -6.56 22.42 -9.13
N PRO A 245 -7.43 22.16 -8.14
CA PRO A 245 -7.66 23.20 -7.13
C PRO A 245 -7.87 22.61 -5.72
N GLY A 246 -7.22 23.22 -4.72
CA GLY A 246 -7.58 23.03 -3.31
C GLY A 246 -6.61 22.22 -2.44
N VAL A 247 -5.46 21.79 -2.97
CA VAL A 247 -4.35 21.32 -2.12
C VAL A 247 -3.67 22.56 -1.54
N GLU A 248 -4.05 22.93 -0.32
CA GLU A 248 -3.27 23.89 0.47
C GLU A 248 -1.96 23.20 0.88
N LEU A 249 -0.88 23.61 0.22
CA LEU A 249 0.49 23.35 0.64
C LEU A 249 0.86 24.48 1.59
N ASP A 250 0.62 24.28 2.89
CA ASP A 250 1.29 25.04 3.94
C ASP A 250 2.81 24.88 3.84
#